data_AF-A0A554LEE2-F1
#
_entry.id   AF-A0A554LEE2-F1
#
_cell.length_a   1.000
_cell.length_b   1.000
_cell.length_c   1.000
_cell.angle_alpha   90.00
_cell.angle_beta   90.00
_cell.angle_gamma   90.00
#
_symmetry.space_group_name_H-M   'P 1'
#
loop_
_entity.id
_entity.type
_entity.pdbx_description
1 polymer ?
#
loop_
_entity_poly.entity_id
_entity_poly.type
_entity_poly.pdbx_seq_one_letter_code
_entity_poly.pdbx_strand_id
1 'polypeptide(L)'
;MDYQFQRQRSDKISREKILAELEKVAVNFGYREFSSDEFNKVSKISSGTVKNEFGSWYKALTALKDKLCENGTDLLPRKSRSNLLDRTEEQLFEEMDRIWKKLGHRPSCTEWKNSNPAFSLGTYRYKFSGWSNACLKFIEHKMGGSIVVEPMAEKTAETDTRIITEGKTQHIKISYSRNIPMSMRIRVLDRDSFRCVFCGRSPATDLGIKLHIDHIVPFSKGGKTTLDNLQTLCQECNLGKSNKEDIKI
;
A
#
# COMPACT_ATOMS: atom_id res chain seq x y z
N MET A 1 35.87 -8.88 -39.40
CA MET A 1 35.20 -9.99 -38.69
C MET A 1 33.71 -9.70 -38.75
N ASP A 2 32.99 -10.42 -39.60
CA ASP A 2 31.54 -10.29 -39.70
C ASP A 2 30.89 -11.14 -38.63
N TYR A 3 30.26 -10.50 -37.66
CA TYR A 3 29.49 -11.18 -36.63
C TYR A 3 28.10 -11.52 -37.18
N GLN A 4 27.79 -12.81 -37.32
CA GLN A 4 26.45 -13.26 -37.68
C GLN A 4 25.66 -13.68 -36.44
N PHE A 5 24.47 -13.10 -36.27
CA PHE A 5 23.52 -13.48 -35.22
C PHE A 5 22.60 -14.61 -35.70
N GLN A 6 23.15 -15.82 -35.86
CA GLN A 6 22.33 -17.01 -36.12
C GLN A 6 21.98 -17.70 -34.80
N ARG A 7 20.87 -17.31 -34.20
CA ARG A 7 20.31 -18.04 -33.05
C ARG A 7 19.48 -19.22 -33.57
N GLN A 8 19.99 -20.45 -33.45
CA GLN A 8 19.18 -21.63 -33.69
C GLN A 8 17.95 -21.60 -32.77
N ARG A 9 16.76 -21.73 -33.36
CA ARG A 9 15.50 -21.75 -32.63
C ARG A 9 15.43 -23.09 -31.90
N SER A 10 15.56 -23.08 -30.58
CA SER A 10 15.39 -24.27 -29.75
C SER A 10 14.04 -24.90 -30.05
N ASP A 11 14.01 -26.22 -30.29
CA ASP A 11 12.80 -26.94 -30.64
C ASP A 11 11.67 -26.66 -29.64
N LYS A 12 10.46 -26.44 -30.17
CA LYS A 12 9.29 -26.20 -29.35
C LYS A 12 9.05 -27.46 -28.49
N ILE A 13 9.13 -27.31 -27.18
CA ILE A 13 8.78 -28.39 -26.24
C ILE A 13 7.30 -28.72 -26.44
N SER A 14 6.97 -29.99 -26.66
CA SER A 14 5.59 -30.42 -26.87
C SER A 14 4.76 -30.31 -25.59
N ARG A 15 3.44 -30.17 -25.74
CA ARG A 15 2.50 -30.00 -24.63
C ARG A 15 2.55 -31.17 -23.65
N GLU A 16 2.72 -32.38 -24.16
CA GLU A 16 2.80 -33.62 -23.36
C GLU A 16 4.06 -33.64 -22.50
N LYS A 17 5.20 -33.20 -23.06
CA LYS A 17 6.47 -33.08 -22.31
C LYS A 17 6.36 -32.07 -21.18
N ILE A 18 5.63 -30.96 -21.40
CA ILE A 18 5.38 -29.95 -20.36
C ILE A 18 4.51 -30.53 -19.24
N LEU A 19 3.44 -31.27 -19.57
CA LEU A 19 2.58 -31.92 -18.56
C LEU A 19 3.34 -32.98 -17.75
N ALA A 20 4.16 -33.80 -18.40
CA ALA A 20 4.98 -34.80 -17.71
C ALA A 20 5.97 -34.14 -16.73
N GLU A 21 6.52 -32.97 -17.08
CA GLU A 21 7.41 -32.23 -16.19
C GLU A 21 6.64 -31.59 -15.02
N LEU A 22 5.47 -31.02 -15.26
CA LEU A 22 4.59 -30.50 -14.21
C LEU A 22 4.17 -31.61 -13.21
N GLU A 23 3.90 -32.80 -13.70
CA GLU A 23 3.58 -33.98 -12.88
C GLU A 23 4.75 -34.42 -12.00
N LYS A 24 5.98 -34.47 -12.54
CA LYS A 24 7.19 -34.74 -11.73
C LYS A 24 7.37 -33.72 -10.61
N VAL A 25 7.13 -32.44 -10.91
CA VAL A 25 7.21 -31.39 -9.89
C VAL A 25 6.07 -31.55 -8.87
N ALA A 26 4.87 -31.92 -9.29
CA ALA A 26 3.76 -32.22 -8.37
C ALA A 26 4.11 -33.35 -7.38
N VAL A 27 4.74 -34.43 -7.86
CA VAL A 27 5.24 -35.52 -7.01
C VAL A 27 6.22 -35.00 -5.95
N ASN A 28 7.16 -34.13 -6.35
CA ASN A 28 8.13 -33.52 -5.43
C ASN A 28 7.45 -32.67 -4.33
N PHE A 29 6.28 -32.08 -4.61
CA PHE A 29 5.50 -31.32 -3.63
C PHE A 29 4.39 -32.14 -2.94
N GLY A 30 4.37 -33.46 -3.14
CA GLY A 30 3.37 -34.35 -2.55
C GLY A 30 1.96 -34.09 -3.07
N TYR A 31 1.83 -33.89 -4.38
CA TYR A 31 0.58 -33.59 -5.08
C TYR A 31 -0.18 -32.38 -4.53
N ARG A 32 0.55 -31.32 -4.12
CA ARG A 32 -0.03 -30.01 -3.86
C ARG A 32 0.25 -29.06 -5.01
N GLU A 33 -0.68 -28.18 -5.33
CA GLU A 33 -0.43 -27.09 -6.28
C GLU A 33 0.75 -26.22 -5.82
N PHE A 34 1.55 -25.77 -6.79
CA PHE A 34 2.77 -24.98 -6.60
C PHE A 34 2.76 -23.74 -7.51
N SER A 35 3.52 -22.71 -7.14
CA SER A 35 3.66 -21.50 -7.95
C SER A 35 4.59 -21.68 -9.14
N SER A 36 4.50 -20.76 -10.11
CA SER A 36 5.48 -20.69 -11.20
C SER A 36 6.92 -20.52 -10.69
N ASP A 37 7.10 -19.86 -9.55
CA ASP A 37 8.43 -19.62 -8.98
C ASP A 37 8.98 -20.87 -8.29
N GLU A 38 8.12 -21.62 -7.60
CA GLU A 38 8.46 -22.93 -7.02
C GLU A 38 8.81 -23.92 -8.14
N PHE A 39 8.07 -23.90 -9.25
CA PHE A 39 8.38 -24.70 -10.43
C PHE A 39 9.73 -24.33 -11.04
N ASN A 40 10.04 -23.04 -11.25
CA ASN A 40 11.31 -22.62 -11.84
C ASN A 40 12.54 -23.03 -11.00
N LYS A 41 12.37 -23.24 -9.68
CA LYS A 41 13.46 -23.66 -8.79
C LYS A 41 13.81 -25.14 -8.94
N VAL A 42 12.86 -25.95 -9.42
CA VAL A 42 12.99 -27.42 -9.46
C VAL A 42 13.07 -27.93 -10.90
N SER A 43 12.29 -27.36 -11.81
CA SER A 43 12.22 -27.80 -13.19
C SER A 43 13.32 -27.22 -14.06
N LYS A 44 13.73 -28.00 -15.06
CA LYS A 44 14.60 -27.55 -16.16
C LYS A 44 13.86 -26.69 -17.19
N ILE A 45 12.53 -26.72 -17.17
CA ILE A 45 11.68 -25.93 -18.06
C ILE A 45 11.31 -24.63 -17.35
N SER A 46 11.40 -23.50 -18.06
CA SER A 46 10.91 -22.23 -17.54
C SER A 46 9.38 -22.21 -17.51
N SER A 47 8.81 -21.69 -16.43
CA SER A 47 7.38 -21.37 -16.33
C SER A 47 6.90 -20.42 -17.43
N GLY A 48 7.79 -19.65 -18.06
CA GLY A 48 7.48 -18.88 -19.27
C GLY A 48 7.07 -19.77 -20.45
N THR A 49 7.79 -20.87 -20.66
CA THR A 49 7.45 -21.88 -21.69
C THR A 49 6.10 -22.51 -21.41
N VAL A 50 5.81 -22.82 -20.14
CA VAL A 50 4.51 -23.35 -19.71
C VAL A 50 3.38 -22.36 -19.97
N LYS A 51 3.57 -21.09 -19.61
CA LYS A 51 2.57 -20.03 -19.84
C LYS A 51 2.34 -19.77 -21.33
N ASN A 52 3.37 -19.82 -22.16
CA ASN A 52 3.23 -19.64 -23.60
C ASN A 52 2.41 -20.75 -24.26
N GLU A 53 2.54 -22.00 -23.78
CA GLU A 53 1.79 -23.13 -24.35
C GLU A 53 0.35 -23.21 -23.84
N PHE A 54 0.12 -22.96 -22.54
CA PHE A 54 -1.21 -23.11 -21.91
C PHE A 54 -1.97 -21.77 -21.78
N GLY A 55 -1.35 -20.65 -22.15
CA GLY A 55 -1.85 -19.28 -22.00
C GLY A 55 -1.70 -18.70 -20.59
N SER A 56 -1.86 -19.51 -19.53
CA SER A 56 -1.62 -19.06 -18.16
C SER A 56 -1.16 -20.20 -17.25
N TRP A 57 -0.54 -19.85 -16.12
CA TRP A 57 -0.12 -20.82 -15.11
C TRP A 57 -1.31 -21.58 -14.52
N TYR A 58 -2.42 -20.88 -14.29
CA TYR A 58 -3.65 -21.47 -13.79
C TYR A 58 -4.19 -22.53 -14.77
N LYS A 59 -4.27 -22.19 -16.07
CA LYS A 59 -4.71 -23.14 -17.11
C LYS A 59 -3.81 -24.38 -17.21
N ALA A 60 -2.50 -24.22 -17.00
CA ALA A 60 -1.57 -25.34 -16.96
C ALA A 60 -1.83 -26.27 -15.77
N LEU A 61 -2.07 -25.73 -14.58
CA LEU A 61 -2.42 -26.52 -13.39
C LEU A 61 -3.80 -27.18 -13.52
N THR A 62 -4.79 -26.53 -14.16
CA THR A 62 -6.08 -27.15 -14.48
C THR A 62 -5.89 -28.35 -15.41
N ALA A 63 -5.12 -28.21 -16.49
CA ALA A 63 -4.84 -29.33 -17.38
C ALA A 63 -4.07 -30.48 -16.69
N LEU A 64 -3.20 -30.15 -15.72
CA LEU A 64 -2.55 -31.16 -14.88
C LEU A 64 -3.56 -31.88 -13.97
N LYS A 65 -4.49 -31.15 -13.36
CA LYS A 65 -5.55 -31.72 -12.52
C LYS A 65 -6.43 -32.69 -13.31
N ASP A 66 -6.86 -32.28 -14.50
CA ASP A 66 -7.69 -33.12 -15.36
C ASP A 66 -6.97 -34.45 -15.67
N LYS A 67 -5.68 -34.37 -16.01
CA LYS A 67 -4.83 -35.56 -16.27
C LYS A 67 -4.63 -36.43 -15.02
N LEU A 68 -4.45 -35.84 -13.84
CA LEU A 68 -4.26 -36.59 -12.60
C LEU A 68 -5.57 -37.28 -12.15
N CYS A 69 -6.70 -36.62 -12.36
CA CYS A 69 -8.03 -37.15 -12.08
C CYS A 69 -8.30 -38.43 -12.89
N GLU A 70 -7.90 -38.48 -14.16
CA GLU A 70 -7.95 -39.69 -15.00
C GLU A 70 -7.15 -40.86 -14.39
N ASN A 71 -6.09 -40.57 -13.65
CA ASN A 71 -5.22 -41.54 -12.99
C ASN A 71 -5.60 -41.81 -11.51
N GLY A 72 -6.76 -41.33 -11.06
CA GLY A 72 -7.25 -41.53 -9.69
C GLY A 72 -6.45 -40.79 -8.61
N THR A 73 -5.66 -39.79 -8.99
CA THR A 73 -4.87 -38.96 -8.06
C THR A 73 -5.38 -37.52 -8.11
N ASP A 74 -5.56 -36.87 -6.96
CA ASP A 74 -5.97 -35.47 -6.94
C ASP A 74 -4.79 -34.53 -6.62
N LEU A 75 -4.75 -33.38 -7.29
CA LEU A 75 -3.81 -32.32 -6.98
C LEU A 75 -4.46 -31.39 -5.95
N LEU A 76 -4.12 -31.64 -4.68
CA LEU A 76 -4.62 -30.87 -3.56
C LEU A 76 -4.36 -29.38 -3.79
N PRO A 77 -5.34 -28.51 -3.47
CA PRO A 77 -5.17 -27.08 -3.64
C PRO A 77 -3.95 -26.59 -2.88
N ARG A 78 -3.26 -25.59 -3.44
CA ARG A 78 -2.20 -24.91 -2.71
C ARG A 78 -2.82 -24.45 -1.41
N LYS A 79 -2.09 -24.53 -0.28
CA LYS A 79 -2.52 -23.83 0.93
C LYS A 79 -2.76 -22.38 0.52
N SER A 80 -4.02 -21.99 0.40
CA SER A 80 -4.35 -20.67 -0.06
C SER A 80 -3.72 -19.69 0.93
N ARG A 81 -3.27 -18.52 0.45
CA ARG A 81 -3.03 -17.40 1.37
C ARG A 81 -4.29 -17.08 2.18
N SER A 82 -5.48 -17.59 1.82
CA SER A 82 -6.72 -17.51 2.58
C SER A 82 -6.87 -18.54 3.71
N ASN A 83 -6.01 -19.56 3.84
CA ASN A 83 -5.87 -20.32 5.11
C ASN A 83 -5.11 -19.52 6.19
N LEU A 84 -4.92 -18.21 5.95
CA LEU A 84 -4.67 -17.15 6.92
C LEU A 84 -5.89 -16.80 7.77
N LEU A 85 -7.08 -17.36 7.46
CA LEU A 85 -8.31 -17.14 8.20
C LEU A 85 -8.42 -17.95 9.51
N ASP A 86 -7.41 -18.76 9.83
CA ASP A 86 -7.24 -19.36 11.18
C ASP A 86 -6.19 -18.62 12.03
N ARG A 87 -5.73 -17.45 11.57
CA ARG A 87 -4.82 -16.63 12.37
C ARG A 87 -5.64 -15.75 13.30
N THR A 88 -5.54 -16.08 14.57
CA THR A 88 -6.22 -15.36 15.63
C THR A 88 -5.60 -13.96 15.77
N GLU A 89 -6.39 -12.99 16.23
CA GLU A 89 -5.91 -11.60 16.37
C GLU A 89 -4.73 -11.52 17.36
N GLU A 90 -4.73 -12.43 18.33
CA GLU A 90 -3.70 -12.63 19.34
C GLU A 90 -2.34 -12.92 18.70
N GLN A 91 -2.26 -13.84 17.73
CA GLN A 91 -1.00 -14.15 17.03
C GLN A 91 -0.46 -12.92 16.28
N LEU A 92 -1.34 -12.15 15.66
CA LEU A 92 -0.95 -10.92 14.97
C LEU A 92 -0.43 -9.88 15.97
N PHE A 93 -1.06 -9.77 17.13
CA PHE A 93 -0.66 -8.85 18.19
C PHE A 93 0.62 -9.28 18.90
N GLU A 94 0.87 -10.57 19.13
CA GLU A 94 2.13 -11.07 19.68
C GLU A 94 3.33 -10.73 18.79
N GLU A 95 3.17 -10.94 17.47
CA GLU A 95 4.21 -10.58 16.52
C GLU A 95 4.41 -9.06 16.44
N MET A 96 3.32 -8.29 16.55
CA MET A 96 3.40 -6.83 16.65
C MET A 96 4.12 -6.39 17.92
N ASP A 97 3.83 -6.99 19.07
CA ASP A 97 4.47 -6.72 20.36
C ASP A 97 5.97 -7.01 20.32
N ARG A 98 6.36 -8.15 19.74
CA ARG A 98 7.77 -8.55 19.58
C ARG A 98 8.56 -7.50 18.81
N ILE A 99 8.05 -7.04 17.67
CA ILE A 99 8.73 -6.06 16.83
C ILE A 99 8.72 -4.67 17.48
N TRP A 100 7.59 -4.26 18.06
CA TRP A 100 7.44 -2.97 18.73
C TRP A 100 8.37 -2.85 19.94
N LYS A 101 8.49 -3.90 20.78
CA LYS A 101 9.45 -3.95 21.90
C LYS A 101 10.90 -3.85 21.42
N LYS A 102 11.23 -4.51 20.30
CA LYS A 102 12.57 -4.45 19.73
C LYS A 102 12.94 -3.05 19.24
N LEU A 103 11.99 -2.32 18.66
CA LEU A 103 12.22 -0.95 18.18
C LEU A 103 12.09 0.10 19.29
N GLY A 104 11.37 -0.20 20.37
CA GLY A 104 11.05 0.75 21.43
C GLY A 104 9.99 1.79 21.05
N HIS A 105 9.46 1.72 19.82
CA HIS A 105 8.42 2.60 19.32
C HIS A 105 7.55 1.87 18.29
N ARG A 106 6.44 2.53 17.92
CA ARG A 106 5.54 2.04 16.87
C ARG A 106 6.32 1.82 15.56
N PRO A 107 6.31 0.60 15.00
CA PRO A 107 6.98 0.34 13.72
C PRO A 107 6.32 1.11 12.57
N SER A 108 7.12 1.79 11.76
CA SER A 108 6.70 2.26 10.44
C SER A 108 6.59 1.09 9.45
N CYS A 109 5.96 1.32 8.29
CA CYS A 109 5.85 0.30 7.24
C CYS A 109 7.23 -0.22 6.77
N THR A 110 8.24 0.65 6.77
CA THR A 110 9.60 0.30 6.35
C THR A 110 10.31 -0.53 7.42
N GLU A 111 10.24 -0.09 8.68
CA GLU A 111 10.84 -0.81 9.80
C GLU A 111 10.19 -2.18 10.01
N TRP A 112 8.88 -2.29 9.81
CA TRP A 112 8.17 -3.57 9.85
C TRP A 112 8.77 -4.58 8.86
N LYS A 113 8.97 -4.16 7.60
CA LYS A 113 9.57 -5.02 6.57
C LYS A 113 11.01 -5.42 6.90
N ASN A 114 11.78 -4.47 7.45
CA ASN A 114 13.19 -4.69 7.80
C ASN A 114 13.36 -5.54 9.07
N SER A 115 12.31 -5.70 9.88
CA SER A 115 12.34 -6.47 11.13
C SER A 115 12.16 -7.98 10.94
N ASN A 116 12.15 -8.46 9.69
CA ASN A 116 11.89 -9.85 9.30
C ASN A 116 10.63 -10.43 9.97
N PRO A 117 9.44 -9.90 9.64
CA PRO A 117 8.22 -10.24 10.34
C PRO A 117 7.69 -11.60 9.90
N ALA A 118 7.16 -12.38 10.85
CA ALA A 118 6.43 -13.62 10.58
C ALA A 118 5.18 -13.35 9.72
N PHE A 119 4.60 -12.15 9.84
CA PHE A 119 3.42 -11.71 9.10
C PHE A 119 3.70 -10.46 8.27
N SER A 120 3.34 -10.53 6.99
CA SER A 120 3.46 -9.38 6.08
C SER A 120 2.59 -8.21 6.56
N LEU A 121 3.02 -6.97 6.29
CA LEU A 121 2.21 -5.77 6.53
C LEU A 121 0.80 -5.87 5.91
N GLY A 122 0.71 -6.50 4.74
CA GLY A 122 -0.56 -6.73 4.05
C GLY A 122 -1.54 -7.59 4.84
N THR A 123 -1.04 -8.49 5.70
CA THR A 123 -1.86 -9.31 6.62
C THR A 123 -2.64 -8.41 7.58
N TYR A 124 -1.96 -7.46 8.22
CA TYR A 124 -2.59 -6.50 9.13
C TYR A 124 -3.54 -5.54 8.40
N ARG A 125 -3.14 -5.09 7.19
CA ARG A 125 -4.00 -4.20 6.39
C ARG A 125 -5.31 -4.87 5.99
N TYR A 126 -5.29 -6.16 5.66
CA TYR A 126 -6.49 -6.91 5.31
C TYR A 126 -7.36 -7.21 6.54
N LYS A 127 -6.75 -7.67 7.64
CA LYS A 127 -7.49 -8.05 8.86
C LYS A 127 -8.13 -6.86 9.57
N PHE A 128 -7.43 -5.72 9.65
CA PHE A 128 -7.87 -4.55 10.43
C PHE A 128 -8.27 -3.34 9.56
N SER A 129 -8.43 -3.54 8.25
CA SER A 129 -8.76 -2.46 7.29
C SER A 129 -7.76 -1.29 7.28
N GLY A 130 -6.51 -1.52 7.70
CA GLY A 130 -5.48 -0.48 7.74
C GLY A 130 -4.35 -0.76 8.74
N TRP A 131 -3.15 -0.23 8.47
CA TRP A 131 -2.03 -0.33 9.42
C TRP A 131 -2.26 0.48 10.69
N SER A 132 -2.86 1.67 10.57
CA SER A 132 -3.21 2.49 11.73
C SER A 132 -4.26 1.84 12.60
N ASN A 133 -5.30 1.26 11.99
CA ASN A 133 -6.33 0.52 12.71
C ASN A 133 -5.76 -0.72 13.41
N ALA A 134 -4.84 -1.45 12.75
CA ALA A 134 -4.14 -2.56 13.38
C ALA A 134 -3.37 -2.15 14.63
N CYS A 135 -2.67 -1.00 14.58
CA CYS A 135 -1.95 -0.47 15.73
C CYS A 135 -2.90 0.00 16.85
N LEU A 136 -4.04 0.60 16.50
CA LEU A 136 -5.05 1.03 17.49
C LEU A 136 -5.66 -0.18 18.20
N LYS A 137 -6.08 -1.19 17.43
CA LYS A 137 -6.58 -2.47 17.96
C LYS A 137 -5.55 -3.20 18.83
N PHE A 138 -4.27 -3.14 18.45
CA PHE A 138 -3.19 -3.67 19.27
C PHE A 138 -3.06 -2.95 20.62
N ILE A 139 -3.18 -1.62 20.63
CA ILE A 139 -3.15 -0.83 21.87
C ILE A 139 -4.39 -1.14 22.72
N GLU A 140 -5.59 -1.21 22.13
CA GLU A 140 -6.81 -1.66 22.83
C GLU A 140 -6.60 -3.01 23.51
N HIS A 141 -6.04 -3.99 22.77
CA HIS A 141 -5.74 -5.32 23.27
C HIS A 141 -4.71 -5.31 24.41
N LYS A 142 -3.70 -4.42 24.38
CA LYS A 142 -2.67 -4.32 25.43
C LYS A 142 -3.13 -3.56 26.68
N MET A 143 -3.96 -2.53 26.51
CA MET A 143 -4.41 -1.66 27.60
C MET A 143 -5.71 -2.13 28.25
N GLY A 144 -6.41 -3.13 27.67
CA GLY A 144 -7.61 -3.73 28.25
C GLY A 144 -8.84 -2.80 28.26
N GLY A 145 -8.79 -1.68 27.55
CA GLY A 145 -9.86 -0.68 27.47
C GLY A 145 -10.20 -0.33 26.03
N SER A 146 -11.49 -0.14 25.74
CA SER A 146 -11.97 0.31 24.43
C SER A 146 -11.46 1.73 24.15
N ILE A 147 -10.53 1.84 23.20
CA ILE A 147 -10.19 3.12 22.58
C ILE A 147 -11.31 3.41 21.59
N VAL A 148 -12.22 4.30 21.96
CA VAL A 148 -13.20 4.84 21.02
C VAL A 148 -12.45 5.74 20.05
N VAL A 149 -12.01 5.18 18.92
CA VAL A 149 -11.65 5.96 17.74
C VAL A 149 -12.95 6.23 17.00
N GLU A 150 -13.58 7.37 17.26
CA GLU A 150 -14.68 7.84 16.42
C GLU A 150 -14.20 7.88 14.97
N PRO A 151 -15.02 7.40 14.00
CA PRO A 151 -14.68 7.47 12.60
C PRO A 151 -14.40 8.93 12.24
N MET A 152 -13.45 9.11 11.33
CA MET A 152 -12.95 10.39 10.83
C MET A 152 -14.06 11.14 10.09
N ALA A 153 -15.03 11.65 10.84
CA ALA A 153 -16.14 12.46 10.39
C ALA A 153 -15.86 13.90 10.83
N GLU A 154 -15.72 14.75 9.82
CA GLU A 154 -15.74 16.20 9.83
C GLU A 154 -16.13 16.84 11.18
N LYS A 155 -15.17 17.42 11.89
CA LYS A 155 -15.46 18.43 12.91
C LYS A 155 -14.43 19.56 12.87
N THR A 156 -14.91 20.67 12.30
CA THR A 156 -14.97 22.02 12.88
C THR A 156 -14.04 22.37 14.04
N ALA A 157 -13.67 23.66 14.02
CA ALA A 157 -12.77 24.38 14.88
C ALA A 157 -12.84 24.00 16.38
N GLU A 158 -11.64 23.94 16.97
CA GLU A 158 -11.36 23.99 18.40
C GLU A 158 -11.97 22.85 19.23
N THR A 159 -11.20 21.78 19.37
CA THR A 159 -11.36 20.91 20.54
C THR A 159 -10.00 20.72 21.18
N ASP A 160 -9.78 21.53 22.21
CA ASP A 160 -8.85 21.25 23.31
C ASP A 160 -9.15 19.82 23.80
N THR A 161 -8.42 18.84 23.28
CA THR A 161 -8.71 17.44 23.53
C THR A 161 -8.13 17.10 24.90
N ARG A 162 -8.95 17.25 25.94
CA ARG A 162 -8.62 16.80 27.29
C ARG A 162 -8.66 15.28 27.32
N ILE A 163 -7.49 14.65 27.28
CA ILE A 163 -7.37 13.24 27.65
C ILE A 163 -7.16 13.20 29.17
N ILE A 164 -8.19 12.79 29.90
CA ILE A 164 -8.06 12.49 31.33
C ILE A 164 -7.56 11.05 31.43
N THR A 165 -6.29 10.90 31.79
CA THR A 165 -5.73 9.61 32.24
C THR A 165 -5.18 9.84 33.63
N GLU A 166 -5.77 9.16 34.62
CA GLU A 166 -5.25 8.99 35.98
C GLU A 166 -4.49 10.21 36.55
N GLY A 167 -5.14 11.38 36.55
CA GLY A 167 -4.68 12.55 37.31
C GLY A 167 -3.39 13.24 36.84
N LYS A 168 -2.83 12.93 35.65
CA LYS A 168 -1.66 13.67 35.12
C LYS A 168 -1.96 14.31 33.77
N THR A 169 -2.06 15.64 33.76
CA THR A 169 -2.22 16.45 32.55
C THR A 169 -0.92 16.48 31.77
N GLN A 170 -0.88 15.83 30.61
CA GLN A 170 0.24 15.99 29.66
C GLN A 170 -0.25 16.76 28.44
N HIS A 171 0.32 17.94 28.20
CA HIS A 171 0.08 18.74 27.01
C HIS A 171 0.92 18.20 25.85
N ILE A 172 0.31 17.46 24.93
CA ILE A 172 0.97 17.06 23.69
C ILE A 172 0.78 18.18 22.66
N LYS A 173 1.83 18.95 22.39
CA LYS A 173 1.86 19.90 21.26
C LYS A 173 1.93 19.11 19.95
N ILE A 174 0.81 18.97 19.26
CA ILE A 174 0.80 18.42 17.89
C ILE A 174 1.39 19.49 16.96
N SER A 175 2.63 19.27 16.50
CA SER A 175 3.28 20.14 15.52
C SER A 175 2.69 19.88 14.13
N TYR A 176 1.95 20.84 13.58
CA TYR A 176 1.52 20.78 12.19
C TYR A 176 2.74 20.91 11.27
N SER A 177 2.94 19.95 10.37
CA SER A 177 3.99 20.06 9.35
C SER A 177 3.58 21.09 8.30
N ARG A 178 4.54 21.93 7.88
CA ARG A 178 4.37 22.86 6.75
C ARG A 178 4.17 22.12 5.41
N ASN A 179 4.53 20.84 5.35
CA ASN A 179 4.40 20.05 4.14
C ASN A 179 2.92 19.69 3.87
N ILE A 180 2.43 20.08 2.70
CA ILE A 180 1.07 19.80 2.22
C ILE A 180 1.07 18.45 1.49
N PRO A 181 0.37 17.41 1.99
CA PRO A 181 0.31 16.10 1.34
C PRO A 181 -0.23 16.19 -0.09
N MET A 182 0.27 15.35 -1.00
CA MET A 182 -0.11 15.39 -2.42
C MET A 182 -1.63 15.21 -2.65
N SER A 183 -2.28 14.37 -1.86
CA SER A 183 -3.74 14.19 -1.92
C SER A 183 -4.50 15.48 -1.59
N MET A 184 -4.03 16.25 -0.61
CA MET A 184 -4.60 17.55 -0.26
C MET A 184 -4.34 18.58 -1.35
N ARG A 185 -3.16 18.55 -1.99
CA ARG A 185 -2.83 19.44 -3.12
C ARG A 185 -3.81 19.29 -4.27
N ILE A 186 -4.11 18.04 -4.65
CA ILE A 186 -5.06 17.75 -5.73
C ILE A 186 -6.46 18.25 -5.37
N ARG A 187 -6.91 18.03 -4.12
CA ARG A 187 -8.22 18.51 -3.65
C ARG A 187 -8.37 20.04 -3.71
N VAL A 188 -7.32 20.77 -3.36
CA VAL A 188 -7.32 22.25 -3.43
C VAL A 188 -7.38 22.72 -4.88
N LEU A 189 -6.59 22.12 -5.77
CA LEU A 189 -6.62 22.44 -7.20
C LEU A 189 -7.98 22.15 -7.83
N ASP A 190 -8.58 21.00 -7.49
CA ASP A 190 -9.90 20.60 -7.99
C ASP A 190 -10.99 21.56 -7.51
N ARG A 191 -11.00 21.91 -6.22
CA ARG A 191 -11.90 22.93 -5.64
C ARG A 191 -11.77 24.27 -6.38
N ASP A 192 -10.55 24.70 -6.65
CA ASP A 192 -10.25 25.98 -7.32
C ASP A 192 -10.35 25.86 -8.85
N SER A 193 -10.92 24.77 -9.38
CA SER A 193 -11.12 24.50 -10.80
C SER A 193 -9.83 24.59 -11.64
N PHE A 194 -8.69 24.29 -11.02
CA PHE A 194 -7.36 24.44 -11.61
C PHE A 194 -7.09 25.87 -12.12
N ARG A 195 -7.56 26.87 -11.37
CA ARG A 195 -7.37 28.29 -11.67
C ARG A 195 -6.76 29.01 -10.47
N CYS A 196 -6.05 30.10 -10.76
CA CYS A 196 -5.66 31.04 -9.72
C CYS A 196 -6.90 31.72 -9.14
N VAL A 197 -7.11 31.65 -7.83
CA VAL A 197 -8.27 32.29 -7.18
C VAL A 197 -8.22 33.82 -7.24
N PHE A 198 -7.03 34.39 -7.46
CA PHE A 198 -6.82 35.84 -7.44
C PHE A 198 -6.99 36.48 -8.82
N CYS A 199 -6.45 35.88 -9.88
CA CYS A 199 -6.50 36.44 -11.23
C CYS A 199 -7.29 35.61 -12.24
N GLY A 200 -7.83 34.46 -11.84
CA GLY A 200 -8.63 33.58 -12.70
C GLY A 200 -7.85 32.81 -13.77
N ARG A 201 -6.57 33.13 -13.97
CA ARG A 201 -5.70 32.46 -14.97
C ARG A 201 -5.51 30.99 -14.65
N SER A 202 -5.46 30.18 -15.71
CA SER A 202 -5.35 28.72 -15.62
C SER A 202 -4.38 28.19 -16.69
N PRO A 203 -3.74 27.03 -16.47
CA PRO A 203 -2.95 26.39 -17.51
C PRO A 203 -3.75 26.05 -18.78
N ALA A 204 -5.08 26.00 -18.69
CA ALA A 204 -5.98 25.77 -19.82
C ALA A 204 -6.26 27.03 -20.65
N THR A 205 -6.19 28.21 -20.05
CA THR A 205 -6.44 29.52 -20.73
C THR A 205 -5.15 30.17 -21.19
N ASP A 206 -4.07 29.98 -20.45
CA ASP A 206 -2.81 30.70 -20.65
C ASP A 206 -1.64 29.70 -20.62
N LEU A 207 -0.95 29.55 -21.74
CA LEU A 207 0.15 28.63 -21.90
C LEU A 207 1.36 29.08 -21.06
N GLY A 208 1.92 28.15 -20.28
CA GLY A 208 3.13 28.38 -19.47
C GLY A 208 2.89 28.79 -18.02
N ILE A 209 1.62 28.93 -17.59
CA ILE A 209 1.30 29.26 -16.20
C ILE A 209 1.49 28.06 -15.28
N LYS A 210 2.24 28.29 -14.19
CA LYS A 210 2.41 27.34 -13.08
C LYS A 210 1.54 27.76 -11.90
N LEU A 211 0.73 26.82 -11.42
CA LEU A 211 -0.08 26.99 -10.22
C LEU A 211 0.67 26.45 -9.01
N HIS A 212 0.61 27.22 -7.94
CA HIS A 212 1.16 26.92 -6.62
C HIS A 212 0.02 26.88 -5.61
N ILE A 213 0.23 26.12 -4.54
CA ILE A 213 -0.71 26.05 -3.43
C ILE A 213 -0.03 26.75 -2.26
N ASP A 214 -0.70 27.79 -1.76
CA ASP A 214 -0.19 28.64 -0.69
C ASP A 214 -1.20 28.73 0.45
N HIS A 215 -0.72 29.07 1.64
CA HIS A 215 -1.58 29.28 2.79
C HIS A 215 -2.19 30.69 2.76
N ILE A 216 -3.51 30.82 2.95
CA ILE A 216 -4.19 32.13 3.07
C ILE A 216 -3.61 32.89 4.26
N VAL A 217 -3.66 32.30 5.45
CA VAL A 217 -2.90 32.72 6.63
C VAL A 217 -1.54 32.01 6.58
N PRO A 218 -0.41 32.73 6.51
CA PRO A 218 0.91 32.12 6.44
C PRO A 218 1.19 31.18 7.62
N PHE A 219 1.87 30.07 7.35
CA PHE A 219 2.27 29.11 8.38
C PHE A 219 3.11 29.77 9.50
N SER A 220 3.95 30.77 9.16
CA SER A 220 4.75 31.54 10.12
C SER A 220 3.92 32.31 11.14
N LYS A 221 2.66 32.61 10.83
CA LYS A 221 1.72 33.33 11.69
C LYS A 221 0.70 32.39 12.36
N GLY A 222 0.96 31.09 12.37
CA GLY A 222 0.06 30.08 12.94
C GLY A 222 -1.01 29.57 11.98
N GLY A 223 -0.90 29.88 10.69
CA GLY A 223 -1.76 29.33 9.65
C GLY A 223 -1.67 27.80 9.57
N LYS A 224 -2.82 27.14 9.64
CA LYS A 224 -2.89 25.67 9.63
C LYS A 224 -2.87 25.13 8.19
N THR A 225 -2.33 23.93 8.01
CA THR A 225 -2.40 23.21 6.72
C THR A 225 -3.76 22.50 6.61
N THR A 226 -4.82 23.28 6.38
CA THR A 226 -6.20 22.81 6.19
C THR A 226 -6.72 23.27 4.84
N LEU A 227 -7.71 22.58 4.28
CA LEU A 227 -8.27 22.96 2.97
C LEU A 227 -8.76 24.41 2.95
N ASP A 228 -9.40 24.86 4.03
CA ASP A 228 -9.93 26.23 4.13
C ASP A 228 -8.85 27.30 4.19
N ASN A 229 -7.65 26.94 4.66
CA ASN A 229 -6.52 27.85 4.73
C ASN A 229 -5.53 27.67 3.57
N LEU A 230 -5.85 26.83 2.58
CA LEU A 230 -5.05 26.64 1.37
C LEU A 230 -5.77 27.25 0.17
N GLN A 231 -5.02 27.86 -0.72
CA GLN A 231 -5.53 28.46 -1.96
C GLN A 231 -4.59 28.21 -3.14
N THR A 232 -5.16 28.15 -4.33
CA THR A 232 -4.40 28.03 -5.59
C THR A 232 -4.06 29.41 -6.14
N LEU A 233 -2.76 29.70 -6.30
CA LEU A 233 -2.25 30.94 -6.87
C LEU A 233 -1.33 30.66 -8.07
N CYS A 234 -1.37 31.50 -9.11
CA CYS A 234 -0.34 31.45 -10.15
C CYS A 234 1.00 31.96 -9.61
N GLN A 235 2.10 31.62 -10.28
CA GLN A 235 3.44 32.05 -9.87
C GLN A 235 3.56 33.56 -9.62
N GLU A 236 2.96 34.40 -10.47
CA GLU A 236 2.98 35.86 -10.32
C GLU A 236 2.20 36.35 -9.09
N CYS A 237 0.97 35.86 -8.89
CA CYS A 237 0.16 36.22 -7.72
C CYS A 237 0.78 35.69 -6.42
N ASN A 238 1.36 34.50 -6.46
CA ASN A 238 2.07 33.90 -5.32
C ASN A 238 3.31 34.72 -4.91
N LEU A 239 4.08 35.22 -5.90
CA LEU A 239 5.21 36.12 -5.65
C LEU A 239 4.75 37.47 -5.10
N GLY A 240 3.62 38.00 -5.60
CA GLY A 240 3.03 39.25 -5.12
C GLY A 240 2.53 39.19 -3.67
N LYS A 241 1.97 38.05 -3.26
CA LYS A 241 1.47 37.81 -1.90
C LYS A 241 2.58 37.75 -0.85
N SER A 242 3.66 37.00 -1.15
CA SER A 242 4.78 36.83 -0.21
C SER A 242 4.30 36.44 1.21
N ASN A 243 4.87 36.98 2.28
CA ASN A 243 4.47 36.72 3.68
C ASN A 243 3.31 37.60 4.20
N LYS A 244 2.59 38.31 3.32
CA LYS A 244 1.49 39.17 3.73
C LYS A 244 0.21 38.35 3.87
N GLU A 245 -0.62 38.73 4.84
CA GLU A 245 -2.01 38.27 4.87
C GLU A 245 -2.75 39.04 3.78
N ASP A 246 -3.48 38.33 2.92
CA ASP A 246 -4.32 39.01 1.94
C ASP A 246 -5.43 39.77 2.69
N ILE A 247 -5.47 41.08 2.52
CA ILE A 247 -6.63 41.90 2.84
C ILE A 247 -7.68 41.53 1.80
N LYS A 248 -8.76 40.88 2.24
CA LYS A 248 -9.93 40.61 1.40
C LYS A 248 -10.42 41.92 0.81
N ILE A 249 -10.46 42.03 -0.53
CA ILE A 249 -11.28 43.01 -1.25
C ILE A 249 -12.63 42.35 -1.49
#